data_AF-A0ABD6EX86-F1
#
_entry.id   AF-A0ABD6EX86-F1
#
_cell.length_a   1.000
_cell.length_b   1.000
_cell.length_c   1.000
_cell.angle_alpha   90.00
_cell.angle_beta   90.00
_cell.angle_gamma   90.00
#
_symmetry.space_group_name_H-M   'P 1'
#
loop_
_entity.id
_entity.type
_entity.pdbx_description
1 polymer ?
#
loop_
_entity_poly.entity_id
_entity_poly.type
_entity_poly.pdbx_seq_one_letter_code
_entity_poly.pdbx_strand_id
1 'polypeptide(L)'
;MHPSKPAYKVADISLAEWGRKDINLSEEEMPGLMAMRRKYGPSKPLKGARIAGCLHMTIQTAVLIETLVELGAEVQWSSSNIFSTQDHAAAAIAAAGKVAVYAWKGETDEEYLWCIEQ
;
A
#
# COMPACT_ATOMS: atom_id res chain seq x y z
N MET A 1 -19.46 0.50 -22.09
CA MET A 1 -18.33 -0.35 -21.67
C MET A 1 -17.59 0.39 -20.59
N HIS A 2 -17.56 -0.11 -19.35
CA HIS A 2 -16.64 0.44 -18.35
C HIS A 2 -15.22 0.04 -18.78
N PRO A 3 -14.27 0.98 -18.87
CA PRO A 3 -12.87 0.62 -19.06
C PRO A 3 -12.45 -0.33 -17.94
N SER A 4 -11.67 -1.38 -18.26
CA SER A 4 -11.22 -2.35 -17.28
C SER A 4 -10.35 -1.66 -16.23
N LYS A 5 -10.72 -1.77 -14.95
CA LYS A 5 -9.95 -1.25 -13.81
C LYS A 5 -8.49 -1.72 -13.90
N PRO A 6 -7.50 -0.82 -13.89
CA PRO A 6 -6.09 -1.22 -13.89
C PRO A 6 -5.74 -1.92 -12.57
N ALA A 7 -4.81 -2.87 -12.60
CA ALA A 7 -4.39 -3.62 -11.41
C ALA A 7 -3.77 -2.71 -10.32
N TYR A 8 -3.05 -1.67 -10.75
CA TYR A 8 -2.47 -0.60 -9.94
C TYR A 8 -2.14 0.60 -10.84
N LYS A 9 -1.85 1.76 -10.27
CA LYS A 9 -1.25 2.92 -10.97
C LYS A 9 -0.30 3.66 -10.03
N VAL A 10 0.99 3.68 -10.40
CA VAL A 10 2.08 4.31 -9.65
C VAL A 10 2.99 5.07 -10.62
N ALA A 11 3.82 6.00 -10.13
CA ALA A 11 4.68 6.81 -11.00
C ALA A 11 5.71 5.99 -11.78
N ASP A 12 6.45 5.11 -11.09
CA ASP A 12 7.52 4.31 -11.69
C ASP A 12 7.70 2.99 -10.94
N ILE A 13 7.36 1.88 -11.59
CA ILE A 13 7.46 0.54 -10.99
C ILE A 13 8.92 0.09 -10.80
N SER A 14 9.89 0.69 -11.50
CA SER A 14 11.32 0.33 -11.38
C SER A 14 11.90 0.70 -10.01
N LEU A 15 11.23 1.58 -9.26
CA LEU A 15 11.61 1.99 -7.91
C LEU A 15 11.33 0.91 -6.84
N ALA A 16 10.67 -0.19 -7.21
CA ALA A 16 10.20 -1.20 -6.25
C ALA A 16 11.33 -1.84 -5.42
N GLU A 17 12.51 -2.08 -6.01
CA GLU A 17 13.64 -2.67 -5.27
C GLU A 17 14.15 -1.73 -4.18
N TRP A 18 14.25 -0.44 -4.48
CA TRP A 18 14.61 0.57 -3.49
C TRP A 18 13.55 0.66 -2.39
N GLY A 19 12.27 0.76 -2.76
CA GLY A 19 11.18 0.76 -1.78
C GLY A 19 11.17 -0.46 -0.88
N ARG A 20 11.48 -1.65 -1.41
CA ARG A 20 11.59 -2.87 -0.60
C ARG A 20 12.73 -2.79 0.43
N LYS A 21 13.89 -2.23 0.05
CA LYS A 21 15.02 -2.03 0.98
C LYS A 21 14.62 -1.11 2.14
N ASP A 22 13.96 0.00 1.83
CA ASP A 22 13.53 0.96 2.85
C ASP A 22 12.38 0.42 3.72
N ILE A 23 11.46 -0.38 3.16
CA ILE A 23 10.44 -1.10 3.94
C ILE A 23 11.11 -2.04 4.95
N ASN A 24 12.07 -2.85 4.51
CA ASN A 24 12.77 -3.79 5.40
C ASN A 24 13.48 -3.06 6.55
N LEU A 25 14.14 -1.93 6.26
CA LEU A 25 14.74 -1.09 7.30
C LEU A 25 13.68 -0.51 8.24
N SER A 26 12.55 -0.05 7.70
CA SER A 26 11.46 0.52 8.51
C SER A 26 10.79 -0.52 9.40
N GLU A 27 10.81 -1.82 9.06
CA GLU A 27 10.26 -2.87 9.92
C GLU A 27 11.02 -3.02 11.25
N GLU A 28 12.34 -2.75 11.25
CA GLU A 28 13.18 -2.76 12.46
C GLU A 28 12.74 -1.67 13.44
N GLU A 29 12.31 -0.52 12.93
CA GLU A 29 11.84 0.65 13.70
C GLU A 29 10.32 0.63 13.99
N MET A 30 9.60 -0.42 13.56
CA MET A 30 8.15 -0.56 13.77
C MET A 30 7.79 -1.81 14.58
N PRO A 31 8.32 -1.98 15.81
CA PRO A 31 8.19 -3.21 16.59
C PRO A 31 6.74 -3.56 16.94
N GLY A 32 5.86 -2.56 17.06
CA GLY A 32 4.43 -2.76 17.31
C GLY A 32 3.74 -3.54 16.19
N LEU A 33 3.94 -3.13 14.92
CA LEU A 33 3.35 -3.83 13.78
C LEU A 33 3.97 -5.23 13.60
N MET A 34 5.28 -5.36 13.82
CA MET A 34 5.93 -6.66 13.74
C MET A 34 5.44 -7.62 14.82
N ALA A 35 5.18 -7.13 16.04
CA ALA A 35 4.57 -7.92 17.10
C ALA A 35 3.14 -8.35 16.74
N MET A 36 2.35 -7.47 16.12
CA MET A 36 0.99 -7.80 15.64
C MET A 36 1.03 -8.91 14.58
N ARG A 37 1.93 -8.81 13.60
CA ARG A 37 2.13 -9.85 12.57
C ARG A 37 2.48 -11.19 13.21
N ARG A 38 3.45 -11.23 14.12
CA ARG A 38 3.84 -12.48 14.82
C ARG A 38 2.71 -13.08 15.65
N LYS A 39 1.97 -12.25 16.37
CA LYS A 39 0.90 -12.71 17.29
C LYS A 39 -0.35 -13.19 16.56
N TYR A 40 -0.76 -12.48 15.49
CA TYR A 40 -2.06 -12.69 14.86
C TYR A 40 -1.99 -13.19 13.41
N GLY A 41 -0.82 -13.16 12.78
CA GLY A 41 -0.59 -13.74 11.45
C GLY A 41 -1.06 -15.20 11.32
N PRO A 42 -0.78 -16.10 12.28
CA PRO A 42 -1.23 -17.49 12.19
C PRO A 42 -2.75 -17.67 12.23
N SER A 43 -3.47 -16.83 12.99
CA SER A 43 -4.93 -16.93 13.12
C SER A 43 -5.70 -16.19 12.03
N LYS A 44 -5.02 -15.34 11.25
CA LYS A 44 -5.59 -14.54 10.14
C LYS A 44 -6.93 -13.87 10.53
N PRO A 45 -6.97 -13.04 11.59
CA PRO A 45 -8.23 -12.52 12.12
C PRO A 45 -9.00 -11.60 11.15
N LEU A 46 -8.33 -11.06 10.13
CA LEU A 46 -8.95 -10.21 9.11
C LEU A 46 -9.35 -10.98 7.85
N LYS A 47 -9.29 -12.33 7.87
CA LYS A 47 -9.70 -13.14 6.73
C LYS A 47 -11.14 -12.81 6.30
N GLY A 48 -11.30 -12.47 5.02
CA GLY A 48 -12.58 -12.07 4.42
C GLY A 48 -12.92 -10.59 4.55
N ALA A 49 -12.11 -9.80 5.27
CA ALA A 49 -12.22 -8.35 5.27
C ALA A 49 -11.68 -7.79 3.95
N ARG A 50 -12.41 -6.82 3.38
CA ARG A 50 -11.94 -5.98 2.27
C ARG A 50 -11.72 -4.57 2.79
N ILE A 51 -10.50 -4.08 2.73
CA ILE A 51 -10.09 -2.80 3.31
C ILE A 51 -9.63 -1.88 2.19
N ALA A 52 -10.32 -0.76 2.03
CA ALA A 52 -9.88 0.36 1.21
C ALA A 52 -9.23 1.40 2.13
N GLY A 53 -7.93 1.66 1.96
CA GLY A 53 -7.20 2.68 2.71
C GLY A 53 -7.03 3.97 1.89
N CYS A 54 -7.29 5.11 2.51
CA CYS A 54 -6.94 6.43 2.00
C CYS A 54 -6.11 7.15 3.07
N LEU A 55 -4.80 6.99 2.97
CA LEU A 55 -3.80 7.50 3.92
C LEU A 55 -2.48 7.65 3.17
N HIS A 56 -1.70 8.68 3.47
CA HIS A 56 -0.39 8.96 2.86
C HIS A 56 0.39 7.68 2.51
N MET A 57 0.67 7.49 1.22
CA MET A 57 1.34 6.29 0.72
C MET A 57 2.86 6.41 0.91
N THR A 58 3.33 6.16 2.13
CA THR A 58 4.74 6.21 2.54
C THR A 58 5.32 4.82 2.82
N ILE A 59 6.61 4.74 3.10
CA ILE A 59 7.28 3.51 3.57
C ILE A 59 6.63 2.96 4.84
N GLN A 60 6.27 3.81 5.81
CA GLN A 60 5.62 3.37 7.05
C GLN A 60 4.22 2.81 6.76
N THR A 61 3.49 3.43 5.83
CA THR A 61 2.18 2.94 5.40
C THR A 61 2.30 1.62 4.65
N ALA A 62 3.36 1.39 3.87
CA ALA A 62 3.63 0.09 3.26
C ALA A 62 3.75 -1.02 4.32
N VAL A 63 4.44 -0.77 5.44
CA VAL A 63 4.51 -1.72 6.57
C VAL A 63 3.13 -1.98 7.20
N LEU A 64 2.29 -0.95 7.32
CA LEU A 64 0.90 -1.11 7.77
C LEU A 64 0.08 -1.98 6.79
N ILE A 65 0.13 -1.68 5.50
CA ILE A 65 -0.58 -2.42 4.44
C ILE A 65 -0.20 -3.90 4.48
N GLU A 66 1.10 -4.21 4.50
CA GLU A 66 1.58 -5.58 4.56
C GLU A 66 1.21 -6.27 5.87
N THR A 67 1.04 -5.53 6.96
CA THR A 67 0.49 -6.07 8.21
C THR A 67 -0.96 -6.48 8.06
N LEU A 68 -1.80 -5.65 7.44
CA LEU A 68 -3.20 -5.99 7.19
C LEU A 68 -3.34 -7.22 6.30
N VAL A 69 -2.54 -7.31 5.25
CA VAL A 69 -2.45 -8.49 4.37
C VAL A 69 -1.97 -9.72 5.14
N GLU A 70 -0.94 -9.59 5.97
CA GLU A 70 -0.45 -10.68 6.82
C GLU A 70 -1.50 -11.14 7.83
N LEU A 71 -2.39 -10.25 8.28
CA LEU A 71 -3.52 -10.60 9.14
C LEU A 71 -4.72 -11.19 8.36
N GLY A 72 -4.62 -11.30 7.03
CA GLY A 72 -5.59 -11.99 6.16
C GLY A 72 -6.55 -11.10 5.38
N ALA A 73 -6.39 -9.77 5.42
CA ALA A 73 -7.26 -8.86 4.68
C ALA A 73 -6.94 -8.81 3.19
N GLU A 74 -7.95 -8.57 2.36
CA GLU A 74 -7.80 -8.04 1.00
C GLU A 74 -7.71 -6.52 1.08
N VAL A 75 -6.67 -5.92 0.50
CA VAL A 75 -6.35 -4.50 0.67
C VAL A 75 -6.24 -3.80 -0.68
N GLN A 76 -6.81 -2.60 -0.76
CA GLN A 76 -6.55 -1.61 -1.81
C GLN A 76 -6.20 -0.27 -1.18
N TRP A 77 -5.43 0.56 -1.87
CA TRP A 77 -4.90 1.78 -1.27
C TRP A 77 -4.79 2.96 -2.23
N SER A 78 -5.13 4.14 -1.73
CA SER A 78 -4.83 5.45 -2.32
C SER A 78 -4.16 6.36 -1.29
N SER A 79 -3.51 7.42 -1.76
CA SER A 79 -2.97 8.45 -0.88
C SER A 79 -4.06 9.43 -0.45
N SER A 80 -3.95 10.02 0.74
CA SER A 80 -4.88 11.06 1.24
C SER A 80 -4.39 12.50 1.01
N ASN A 81 -3.26 12.66 0.30
CA ASN A 81 -2.75 13.96 -0.10
C ASN A 81 -1.84 13.83 -1.33
N ILE A 82 -2.07 14.70 -2.32
CA ILE A 82 -1.43 14.70 -3.64
C ILE A 82 0.11 14.81 -3.62
N PHE A 83 0.73 15.29 -2.53
CA PHE A 83 2.19 15.41 -2.42
C PHE A 83 2.84 14.42 -1.46
N SER A 84 2.03 13.65 -0.73
CA SER A 84 2.52 12.83 0.39
C SER A 84 3.06 11.46 -0.03
N THR A 85 2.73 11.00 -1.23
CA THR A 85 3.19 9.70 -1.73
C THR A 85 4.71 9.68 -1.84
N GLN A 86 5.30 8.57 -1.39
CA GLN A 86 6.67 8.19 -1.68
C GLN A 86 6.63 7.14 -2.79
N ASP A 87 7.04 7.51 -3.99
CA ASP A 87 6.80 6.68 -5.19
C ASP A 87 7.48 5.31 -5.11
N HIS A 88 8.65 5.22 -4.48
CA HIS A 88 9.34 3.95 -4.23
C HIS A 88 8.54 3.04 -3.28
N ALA A 89 7.86 3.58 -2.28
CA ALA A 89 6.97 2.82 -1.40
C ALA A 89 5.75 2.29 -2.16
N ALA A 90 5.11 3.15 -2.96
CA ALA A 90 3.98 2.77 -3.80
C ALA A 90 4.37 1.68 -4.82
N ALA A 91 5.53 1.83 -5.48
CA ALA A 91 6.09 0.85 -6.40
C ALA A 91 6.37 -0.50 -5.71
N ALA A 92 6.94 -0.49 -4.50
CA ALA A 92 7.23 -1.71 -3.77
C ALA A 92 5.97 -2.51 -3.38
N ILE A 93 4.89 -1.81 -3.00
CA ILE A 93 3.60 -2.45 -2.71
C ILE A 93 2.95 -2.97 -4.00
N ALA A 94 2.95 -2.18 -5.07
CA ALA A 94 2.41 -2.61 -6.37
C ALA A 94 3.15 -3.85 -6.92
N ALA A 95 4.48 -3.86 -6.88
CA ALA A 95 5.31 -4.95 -7.37
C ALA A 95 5.17 -6.25 -6.55
N ALA A 96 4.80 -6.15 -5.26
CA ALA A 96 4.52 -7.33 -4.44
C ALA A 96 3.28 -8.11 -4.91
N GLY A 97 2.41 -7.49 -5.72
CA GLY A 97 1.29 -8.15 -6.41
C GLY A 97 0.12 -8.57 -5.50
N LYS A 98 0.16 -8.22 -4.21
CA LYS A 98 -0.90 -8.56 -3.23
C LYS A 98 -1.91 -7.43 -3.01
N VAL A 99 -1.58 -6.22 -3.41
CA VAL A 99 -2.34 -5.00 -3.10
C VAL A 99 -2.40 -4.13 -4.34
N ALA A 100 -3.60 -3.69 -4.69
CA ALA A 100 -3.80 -2.69 -5.73
C ALA A 100 -3.58 -1.29 -5.14
N VAL A 101 -2.59 -0.57 -5.65
CA VAL A 101 -2.24 0.79 -5.22
C VAL A 101 -2.48 1.77 -6.35
N TYR A 102 -3.16 2.87 -6.05
CA TYR A 102 -3.41 3.99 -6.95
C TYR A 102 -2.91 5.25 -6.25
N ALA A 103 -1.61 5.52 -6.40
CA ALA A 103 -0.97 6.64 -5.74
C ALA A 103 0.35 7.00 -6.41
N TRP A 104 0.59 8.30 -6.63
CA TRP A 104 1.90 8.86 -6.96
C TRP A 104 2.08 10.26 -6.38
N LYS A 105 3.32 10.75 -6.34
CA LYS A 105 3.61 12.11 -5.90
C LYS A 105 3.28 13.11 -7.02
N GLY A 106 2.57 14.18 -6.68
CA GLY A 106 2.21 15.25 -7.61
C GLY A 106 0.98 14.94 -8.45
N GLU A 107 0.03 14.17 -7.91
CA GLU A 107 -1.31 14.02 -8.50
C GLU A 107 -2.00 15.37 -8.72
N THR A 108 -2.79 15.47 -9.78
CA THR A 108 -3.83 16.49 -9.89
C THR A 108 -5.04 16.15 -9.02
N ASP A 109 -5.91 17.12 -8.75
CA ASP A 109 -7.14 16.88 -7.96
C ASP A 109 -8.07 15.84 -8.61
N GLU A 110 -8.14 15.81 -9.94
CA GLU A 110 -8.92 14.82 -10.68
C GLU A 110 -8.34 13.41 -10.53
N GLU A 111 -7.01 13.28 -10.65
CA GLU A 111 -6.32 12.01 -10.46
C GLU A 111 -6.43 11.50 -9.03
N TYR A 112 -6.33 12.40 -8.04
CA TYR A 112 -6.51 12.08 -6.63
C TYR A 112 -7.89 11.47 -6.34
N LEU A 113 -8.95 12.10 -6.85
CA LEU A 113 -10.31 11.56 -6.71
C LEU A 113 -10.47 10.23 -7.45
N TRP A 114 -9.94 10.14 -8.67
CA TRP A 114 -9.96 8.90 -9.45
C TRP A 114 -9.26 7.75 -8.70
N CYS A 115 -8.13 8.00 -8.04
CA CYS A 115 -7.40 7.02 -7.25
C CYS A 115 -8.24 6.46 -6.08
N ILE A 116 -9.04 7.30 -5.43
CA ILE A 116 -9.93 6.88 -4.33
C ILE A 116 -11.08 6.01 -4.85
N GLU A 117 -11.59 6.29 -6.05
CA GLU A 117 -12.72 5.56 -6.65
C GLU A 117 -12.36 4.15 -7.14
N GLN A 118 -11.08 3.84 -7.33
CA GLN A 118 -10.64 2.56 -7.88
C GLN A 118 -10.95 1.39 -6.93
#